data_AF-A0A661SAU9-F1
#
_entry.id   AF-A0A661SAU9-F1
#
_cell.length_a   1.000
_cell.length_b   1.000
_cell.length_c   1.000
_cell.angle_alpha   90.00
_cell.angle_beta   90.00
_cell.angle_gamma   90.00
#
_symmetry.space_group_name_H-M   'P 1'
#
loop_
_entity.id
_entity.type
_entity.pdbx_description
1 polymer ?
#
loop_
_entity_poly.entity_id
_entity_poly.type
_entity_poly.pdbx_seq_one_letter_code
_entity_poly.pdbx_strand_id
1 'polypeptide(L)'
;YILGRIEESNGEKVAIKIAVVDISGKKWLNECFAYEVSEGFHRDQRNHNLDPYDPLFEEAAAKIVEELNDHSLQELENLHYITDLRFGANFSESTFMPYMETKRGILSLVSKPSDDDPMLQRVKAIRVRDQLFIDSLQDNYASFSEQMNESYLMWQEQSLFEVHAEREARRKSIGQAIGAGLLIGLAILSGVSGSRSSSTGSSAAGATGAILGGIAGASLLSKSFKTSEEAKVHRESLNELGQSVDMSLSPQVVAFEKETVELTGNAKEQFEQWREFLQRIYAEERTPDVQL
;
A
#
# COMPACT_ATOMS: atom_id res chain seq x y z
N TYR A 1 -4.11 12.47 3.01
CA TYR A 1 -3.23 11.30 2.91
C TYR A 1 -3.74 10.21 3.82
N ILE A 2 -3.78 8.97 3.32
CA ILE A 2 -4.13 7.78 4.10
C ILE A 2 -2.87 6.92 4.14
N LEU A 3 -2.42 6.55 5.33
CA LEU A 3 -1.23 5.74 5.56
C LEU A 3 -1.66 4.44 6.24
N GLY A 4 -1.36 3.32 5.61
CA GLY A 4 -1.66 1.99 6.14
C GLY A 4 -0.41 1.23 6.56
N ARG A 5 -0.52 0.43 7.62
CA ARG A 5 0.46 -0.56 8.02
C ARG A 5 -0.24 -1.85 8.43
N ILE A 6 0.20 -2.97 7.87
CA ILE A 6 -0.24 -4.29 8.32
C ILE A 6 0.47 -4.61 9.63
N GLU A 7 -0.30 -4.85 10.69
CA GLU A 7 0.21 -5.28 12.00
C GLU A 7 0.11 -6.81 12.16
N GLU A 8 -0.95 -7.42 11.61
CA GLU A 8 -1.15 -8.87 11.58
C GLU A 8 -1.87 -9.30 10.29
N SER A 9 -1.49 -10.44 9.73
CA SER A 9 -2.22 -11.09 8.62
C SER A 9 -1.78 -12.56 8.53
N ASN A 10 -2.65 -13.50 8.92
CA ASN A 10 -2.32 -14.93 8.99
C ASN A 10 -3.45 -15.87 8.55
N GLY A 11 -4.40 -15.39 7.76
CA GLY A 11 -5.56 -16.15 7.27
C GLY A 11 -6.71 -16.23 8.27
N GLU A 12 -6.41 -16.27 9.56
CA GLU A 12 -7.41 -16.21 10.64
C GLU A 12 -7.63 -14.81 11.16
N LYS A 13 -6.55 -14.06 11.35
CA LYS A 13 -6.56 -12.72 11.94
C LYS A 13 -5.90 -11.75 11.00
N VAL A 14 -6.52 -10.59 10.91
CA VAL A 14 -5.99 -9.44 10.17
C VAL A 14 -6.08 -8.21 11.07
N ALA A 15 -5.01 -7.43 11.10
CA ALA A 15 -4.98 -6.15 11.78
C ALA A 15 -4.21 -5.13 10.95
N ILE A 16 -4.80 -3.95 10.77
CA ILE A 16 -4.20 -2.83 10.06
C ILE A 16 -4.25 -1.58 10.93
N LYS A 17 -3.16 -0.84 10.92
CA LYS A 17 -3.09 0.51 11.48
C LYS A 17 -3.26 1.52 10.37
N ILE A 18 -4.29 2.36 10.48
CA ILE A 18 -4.58 3.43 9.53
C ILE A 18 -4.36 4.78 10.21
N ALA A 19 -3.58 5.65 9.55
CA ALA A 19 -3.46 7.04 9.91
C ALA A 19 -3.93 7.94 8.76
N VAL A 20 -4.84 8.87 9.05
CA VAL A 20 -5.32 9.87 8.10
C VAL A 20 -4.76 11.23 8.50
N VAL A 21 -4.10 11.88 7.54
CA VAL A 21 -3.50 13.20 7.72
C VAL A 21 -3.96 14.10 6.58
N ASP A 22 -4.47 15.27 6.89
CA ASP A 22 -4.87 16.23 5.86
C ASP A 22 -3.68 16.96 5.23
N ILE A 23 -3.97 17.78 4.23
CA ILE A 23 -3.00 18.59 3.52
C ILE A 23 -2.45 19.76 4.36
N SER A 24 -2.98 20.03 5.56
CA SER A 24 -2.37 20.98 6.48
C SER A 24 -1.30 20.32 7.37
N GLY A 25 -1.28 18.99 7.44
CA GLY A 25 -0.47 18.21 8.36
C GLY A 25 -1.18 17.84 9.66
N LYS A 26 -2.46 18.19 9.80
CA LYS A 26 -3.28 17.78 10.95
C LYS A 26 -3.71 16.32 10.76
N LYS A 27 -3.59 15.54 11.84
CA LYS A 27 -4.05 14.15 11.88
C LYS A 27 -5.54 14.12 12.20
N TRP A 28 -6.30 13.36 11.42
CA TRP A 28 -7.72 13.11 11.63
C TRP A 28 -7.91 11.77 12.33
N LEU A 29 -7.27 10.71 11.81
CA LEU A 29 -7.39 9.35 12.32
C LEU A 29 -6.02 8.76 12.61
N ASN A 30 -5.92 7.91 13.64
CA ASN A 30 -4.76 7.05 13.89
C ASN A 30 -5.20 5.85 14.73
N GLU A 31 -5.83 4.88 14.08
CA GLU A 31 -6.51 3.76 14.72
C GLU A 31 -6.03 2.42 14.18
N CYS A 32 -6.27 1.38 14.97
CA CYS A 32 -5.95 0.00 14.64
C CYS A 32 -7.26 -0.75 14.47
N PHE A 33 -7.50 -1.25 13.27
CA PHE A 33 -8.64 -2.10 12.94
C PHE A 33 -8.18 -3.55 13.01
N ALA A 34 -9.02 -4.44 13.53
CA ALA A 34 -8.71 -5.85 13.60
C ALA A 34 -9.97 -6.68 13.34
N TYR A 35 -9.80 -7.80 12.64
CA TYR A 35 -10.86 -8.72 12.31
C TYR A 35 -10.37 -10.17 12.44
N GLU A 36 -11.27 -11.05 12.89
CA GLU A 36 -11.03 -12.48 13.00
C GLU A 36 -12.00 -13.22 12.08
N VAL A 37 -11.45 -13.94 11.12
CA VAL A 37 -12.17 -14.74 10.13
C VAL A 37 -12.81 -15.93 10.83
N SER A 38 -14.10 -16.14 10.57
CA SER A 38 -14.81 -17.29 11.13
C SER A 38 -14.24 -18.61 10.61
N GLU A 39 -14.14 -19.63 11.48
CA GLU A 39 -13.63 -20.96 11.08
C GLU A 39 -14.39 -21.61 9.91
N GLY A 40 -15.65 -21.20 9.72
CA GLY A 40 -16.53 -21.70 8.66
C GLY A 40 -16.52 -20.89 7.36
N PHE A 41 -15.79 -19.77 7.29
CA PHE A 41 -15.89 -18.82 6.16
C PHE A 41 -15.70 -19.51 4.81
N HIS A 42 -14.58 -20.22 4.63
CA HIS A 42 -14.25 -20.92 3.38
C HIS A 42 -15.08 -22.19 3.15
N ARG A 43 -15.81 -22.69 4.16
CA ARG A 43 -16.71 -23.86 4.02
C ARG A 43 -18.09 -23.45 3.53
N ASP A 44 -18.49 -22.20 3.72
CA ASP A 44 -19.76 -21.69 3.24
C ASP A 44 -19.66 -21.37 1.74
N GLN A 45 -20.42 -22.10 0.93
CA GLN A 45 -20.47 -21.90 -0.52
C GLN A 45 -20.94 -20.49 -0.91
N ARG A 46 -21.63 -19.77 -0.01
CA ARG A 46 -22.05 -18.38 -0.24
C ARG A 46 -20.89 -17.39 -0.22
N ASN A 47 -19.78 -17.76 0.42
CA ASN A 47 -18.59 -16.93 0.51
C ASN A 47 -17.57 -17.23 -0.59
N HIS A 48 -17.94 -18.04 -1.59
CA HIS A 48 -17.03 -18.37 -2.68
C HIS A 48 -16.60 -17.09 -3.41
N ASN A 49 -15.29 -16.88 -3.53
CA ASN A 49 -14.64 -15.69 -4.09
C ASN A 49 -14.89 -14.37 -3.35
N LEU A 50 -15.43 -14.40 -2.12
CA LEU A 50 -15.44 -13.23 -1.24
C LEU A 50 -14.14 -13.15 -0.44
N ASP A 51 -13.66 -11.94 -0.16
CA ASP A 51 -12.49 -11.75 0.67
C ASP A 51 -12.88 -11.85 2.15
N PRO A 52 -12.31 -12.78 2.95
CA PRO A 52 -12.60 -12.90 4.37
C PRO A 52 -12.22 -11.66 5.19
N TYR A 53 -11.38 -10.77 4.66
CA TYR A 53 -10.96 -9.53 5.31
C TYR A 53 -11.79 -8.31 4.89
N ASP A 54 -12.73 -8.42 3.94
CA ASP A 54 -13.60 -7.31 3.52
C ASP A 54 -14.20 -6.52 4.70
N PRO A 55 -14.73 -7.17 5.77
CA PRO A 55 -15.31 -6.43 6.90
C PRO A 55 -14.34 -5.45 7.58
N LEU A 56 -13.05 -5.77 7.62
CA LEU A 56 -12.01 -4.89 8.16
C LEU A 56 -11.87 -3.61 7.33
N PHE A 57 -11.85 -3.76 6.00
CA PHE A 57 -11.68 -2.64 5.08
C PHE A 57 -12.94 -1.78 5.03
N GLU A 58 -14.13 -2.40 5.08
CA GLU A 58 -15.40 -1.68 5.21
C GLU A 58 -15.46 -0.85 6.50
N GLU A 59 -15.06 -1.41 7.64
CA GLU A 59 -15.00 -0.71 8.92
C GLU A 59 -14.03 0.49 8.86
N ALA A 60 -12.82 0.26 8.35
CA ALA A 60 -11.83 1.31 8.19
C ALA A 60 -12.31 2.43 7.25
N ALA A 61 -12.93 2.08 6.12
CA ALA A 61 -13.47 3.05 5.17
C ALA A 61 -14.62 3.86 5.78
N ALA A 62 -15.55 3.20 6.48
CA ALA A 62 -16.64 3.87 7.18
C ALA A 62 -16.12 4.86 8.22
N LYS A 63 -15.08 4.49 8.98
CA LYS A 63 -14.46 5.39 9.96
C LYS A 63 -13.81 6.61 9.31
N ILE A 64 -13.14 6.44 8.17
CA ILE A 64 -12.56 7.56 7.40
C ILE A 64 -13.66 8.50 6.90
N VAL A 65 -14.78 7.97 6.43
CA VAL A 65 -15.94 8.77 5.97
C VAL A 65 -16.57 9.52 7.13
N GLU A 66 -16.69 8.91 8.31
CA GLU A 66 -17.15 9.57 9.53
C GLU A 66 -16.26 10.79 9.86
N GLU A 67 -14.94 10.60 9.93
CA GLU A 67 -14.00 11.69 10.19
C GLU A 67 -14.08 12.81 9.13
N LEU A 68 -14.31 12.46 7.85
CA LEU A 68 -14.51 13.46 6.79
C LEU A 68 -15.78 14.29 7.01
N ASN A 69 -16.87 13.67 7.48
CA ASN A 69 -18.16 14.32 7.72
C ASN A 69 -18.17 15.21 8.96
N ASP A 70 -17.24 15.01 9.89
CA ASP A 70 -17.09 15.84 11.09
C ASP A 70 -16.46 17.22 10.80
N HIS A 71 -16.03 17.47 9.57
CA HIS A 71 -15.46 18.73 9.13
C HIS A 71 -16.49 19.65 8.47
N SER A 72 -16.44 20.94 8.82
CA SER A 72 -17.30 21.94 8.20
C SER A 72 -16.91 22.17 6.74
N LEU A 73 -17.89 22.57 5.92
CA LEU A 73 -17.64 22.94 4.51
C LEU A 73 -16.52 24.00 4.39
N GLN A 74 -16.49 24.97 5.31
CA GLN A 74 -15.48 26.02 5.30
C GLN A 74 -14.06 25.49 5.56
N GLU A 75 -13.91 24.50 6.45
CA GLU A 75 -12.63 23.84 6.70
C GLU A 75 -12.16 23.07 5.47
N LEU A 76 -13.07 22.32 4.84
CA LEU A 76 -12.77 21.58 3.61
C LEU A 76 -12.36 22.52 2.46
N GLU A 77 -13.08 23.62 2.26
CA GLU A 77 -12.70 24.66 1.29
C GLU A 77 -11.32 25.25 1.57
N ASN A 78 -11.00 25.50 2.85
CA ASN A 78 -9.68 26.00 3.22
C ASN A 78 -8.59 24.97 2.95
N LEU A 79 -8.85 23.67 3.16
CA LEU A 79 -7.91 22.60 2.81
C LEU A 79 -7.71 22.49 1.30
N HIS A 80 -8.77 22.62 0.50
CA HIS A 80 -8.65 22.70 -0.96
C HIS A 80 -7.73 23.86 -1.37
N TYR A 81 -7.91 25.03 -0.77
CA TYR A 81 -7.10 26.20 -1.05
C TYR A 81 -5.64 26.02 -0.61
N ILE A 82 -5.40 25.47 0.58
CA ILE A 82 -4.07 25.08 1.06
C ILE A 82 -3.42 24.11 0.07
N THR A 83 -4.18 23.18 -0.51
CA THR A 83 -3.66 22.23 -1.50
C THR A 83 -3.11 22.96 -2.72
N ASP A 84 -3.88 23.90 -3.29
CA ASP A 84 -3.44 24.68 -4.44
C ASP A 84 -2.18 25.50 -4.13
N LEU A 85 -2.16 26.19 -2.98
CA LEU A 85 -1.01 27.00 -2.58
C LEU A 85 0.25 26.16 -2.30
N ARG A 86 0.11 25.01 -1.60
CA ARG A 86 1.24 24.09 -1.38
C ARG A 86 1.76 23.51 -2.68
N PHE A 87 0.86 23.15 -3.59
CA PHE A 87 1.23 22.66 -4.92
C PHE A 87 1.99 23.75 -5.69
N GLY A 88 1.50 24.98 -5.68
CA GLY A 88 2.18 26.14 -6.27
C GLY A 88 3.54 26.44 -5.64
N ALA A 89 3.67 26.31 -4.32
CA ALA A 89 4.92 26.53 -3.60
C ALA A 89 6.04 25.56 -4.04
N ASN A 90 5.70 24.37 -4.57
CA ASN A 90 6.69 23.46 -5.17
C ASN A 90 7.32 24.00 -6.47
N PHE A 91 6.72 25.03 -7.08
CA PHE A 91 7.24 25.70 -8.28
C PHE A 91 7.75 27.12 -7.98
N SER A 92 7.10 27.83 -7.06
CA SER A 92 7.44 29.21 -6.69
C SER A 92 7.16 29.47 -5.21
N GLU A 93 8.12 29.11 -4.36
CA GLU A 93 8.01 29.31 -2.92
C GLU A 93 7.72 30.78 -2.56
N SER A 94 8.46 31.72 -3.16
CA SER A 94 8.30 33.16 -2.91
C SER A 94 6.93 33.72 -3.27
N THR A 95 6.23 33.11 -4.24
CA THR A 95 4.89 33.55 -4.67
C THR A 95 3.81 33.03 -3.74
N PHE A 96 3.88 31.76 -3.33
CA PHE A 96 2.76 31.09 -2.66
C PHE A 96 2.90 30.97 -1.15
N MET A 97 4.13 30.89 -0.62
CA MET A 97 4.34 30.81 0.84
C MET A 97 3.81 32.02 1.62
N PRO A 98 3.83 33.28 1.13
CA PRO A 98 3.28 34.41 1.88
C PRO A 98 1.79 34.28 2.26
N TYR A 99 1.04 33.44 1.55
CA TYR A 99 -0.38 33.19 1.82
C TYR A 99 -0.63 32.14 2.91
N MET A 100 0.42 31.46 3.38
CA MET A 100 0.33 30.40 4.36
C MET A 100 1.32 30.63 5.51
N GLU A 101 1.00 30.11 6.67
CA GLU A 101 1.92 30.06 7.80
C GLU A 101 1.98 28.65 8.37
N THR A 102 3.14 28.26 8.87
CA THR A 102 3.30 26.98 9.59
C THR A 102 3.46 27.25 11.07
N LYS A 103 2.55 26.70 11.88
CA LYS A 103 2.62 26.75 13.35
C LYS A 103 2.63 25.33 13.91
N ARG A 104 3.68 24.98 14.65
CA ARG A 104 3.87 23.64 15.24
C ARG A 104 3.70 22.50 14.22
N GLY A 105 4.16 22.73 12.99
CA GLY A 105 4.05 21.75 11.89
C GLY A 105 2.68 21.65 11.22
N ILE A 106 1.72 22.50 11.59
CA ILE A 106 0.40 22.59 10.96
C ILE A 106 0.36 23.86 10.12
N LEU A 107 -0.06 23.73 8.87
CA LEU A 107 -0.18 24.82 7.92
C LEU A 107 -1.57 25.47 8.02
N SER A 108 -1.63 26.79 8.01
CA SER A 108 -2.89 27.54 7.97
C SER A 108 -2.82 28.67 6.96
N LEU A 109 -3.98 29.07 6.45
CA LEU A 109 -4.10 30.23 5.56
C LEU A 109 -3.93 31.52 6.37
N VAL A 110 -3.08 32.41 5.86
CA VAL A 110 -2.97 33.80 6.35
C VAL A 110 -3.87 34.70 5.52
N SER A 111 -3.88 34.48 4.20
CA SER A 111 -4.72 35.20 3.24
C SER A 111 -4.91 34.35 1.98
N LYS A 112 -5.75 34.81 1.05
CA LYS A 112 -6.02 34.17 -0.23
C LYS A 112 -5.64 35.14 -1.36
N PRO A 113 -4.82 34.77 -2.36
CA PRO A 113 -4.71 35.54 -3.59
C PRO A 113 -6.08 35.70 -4.25
N SER A 114 -6.18 36.71 -5.13
CA SER A 114 -7.37 36.85 -5.98
C SER A 114 -7.61 35.56 -6.77
N ASP A 115 -8.87 35.18 -6.96
CA ASP A 115 -9.19 34.07 -7.85
C ASP A 115 -8.75 34.36 -9.30
N ASP A 116 -8.65 35.63 -9.70
CA ASP A 116 -8.15 36.07 -11.00
C ASP A 116 -6.61 36.21 -11.06
N ASP A 117 -5.88 35.84 -9.99
CA ASP A 117 -4.43 35.87 -9.98
C ASP A 117 -3.86 34.93 -11.07
N PRO A 118 -3.07 35.44 -12.04
CA PRO A 118 -2.57 34.63 -13.14
C PRO A 118 -1.70 33.46 -12.70
N MET A 119 -0.92 33.61 -11.62
CA MET A 119 -0.07 32.54 -11.10
C MET A 119 -0.92 31.46 -10.42
N LEU A 120 -1.95 31.85 -9.67
CA LEU A 120 -2.89 30.89 -9.07
C LEU A 120 -3.64 30.10 -10.15
N GLN A 121 -4.17 30.77 -11.18
CA GLN A 121 -4.88 30.12 -12.29
C GLN A 121 -3.99 29.11 -13.02
N ARG A 122 -2.73 29.47 -13.28
CA ARG A 122 -1.74 28.56 -13.87
C ARG A 122 -1.50 27.33 -13.00
N VAL A 123 -1.26 27.52 -11.71
CA VAL A 123 -1.02 26.41 -10.77
C VAL A 123 -2.22 25.47 -10.70
N LYS A 124 -3.45 26.01 -10.69
CA LYS A 124 -4.68 25.21 -10.75
C LYS A 124 -4.75 24.39 -12.04
N ALA A 125 -4.43 24.97 -13.20
CA ALA A 125 -4.42 24.26 -14.47
C ALA A 125 -3.39 23.12 -14.51
N ILE A 126 -2.17 23.37 -14.00
CA ILE A 126 -1.13 22.35 -13.86
C ILE A 126 -1.59 21.24 -12.90
N ARG A 127 -2.23 21.59 -11.78
CA ARG A 127 -2.72 20.63 -10.79
C ARG A 127 -3.80 19.72 -11.35
N VAL A 128 -4.70 20.22 -12.19
CA VAL A 128 -5.70 19.38 -12.89
C VAL A 128 -5.01 18.30 -13.73
N ARG A 129 -3.90 18.65 -14.40
CA ARG A 129 -3.12 17.69 -15.19
C ARG A 129 -2.36 16.70 -14.32
N ASP A 130 -1.80 17.17 -13.21
CA ASP A 130 -1.20 16.31 -12.19
C ASP A 130 -2.21 15.29 -11.66
N GLN A 131 -3.44 15.72 -11.38
CA GLN A 131 -4.52 14.82 -10.95
C GLN A 131 -4.84 13.77 -12.01
N LEU A 132 -4.98 14.16 -13.29
CA LEU A 132 -5.24 13.22 -14.38
C LEU A 132 -4.11 12.19 -14.56
N PHE A 133 -2.85 12.59 -14.36
CA PHE A 133 -1.72 11.67 -14.34
C PHE A 133 -1.80 10.70 -13.15
N ILE A 134 -2.12 11.18 -11.95
CA ILE A 134 -2.31 10.30 -10.79
C ILE A 134 -3.49 9.33 -11.00
N ASP A 135 -4.60 9.80 -11.57
CA ASP A 135 -5.77 8.99 -11.86
C ASP A 135 -5.43 7.86 -12.86
N SER A 136 -4.58 8.11 -13.86
CA SER A 136 -4.12 7.07 -14.79
C SER A 136 -3.29 5.98 -14.11
N LEU A 137 -2.60 6.29 -13.00
CA LEU A 137 -1.89 5.29 -12.21
C LEU A 137 -2.84 4.42 -11.37
N GLN A 138 -4.02 4.93 -11.01
CA GLN A 138 -5.02 4.16 -10.26
C GLN A 138 -5.57 2.99 -11.06
N ASP A 139 -5.77 3.17 -12.37
CA ASP A 139 -6.21 2.09 -13.26
C ASP A 139 -5.19 0.94 -13.30
N ASN A 140 -3.90 1.26 -13.35
CA ASN A 140 -2.83 0.26 -13.29
C ASN A 140 -2.83 -0.48 -11.95
N TYR A 141 -3.04 0.23 -10.85
CA TYR A 141 -3.16 -0.38 -9.52
C TYR A 141 -4.38 -1.30 -9.41
N ALA A 142 -5.53 -0.88 -9.93
CA ALA A 142 -6.74 -1.70 -9.97
C ALA A 142 -6.50 -3.00 -10.75
N SER A 143 -5.87 -2.91 -11.93
CA SER A 143 -5.51 -4.09 -12.71
C SER A 143 -4.51 -5.01 -11.98
N PHE A 144 -3.52 -4.44 -11.29
CA PHE A 144 -2.58 -5.22 -10.48
C PHE A 144 -3.29 -5.95 -9.34
N SER A 145 -4.19 -5.25 -8.64
CA SER A 145 -4.98 -5.82 -7.55
C SER A 145 -5.85 -6.97 -8.03
N GLU A 146 -6.49 -6.83 -9.20
CA GLU A 146 -7.31 -7.87 -9.81
C GLU A 146 -6.48 -9.12 -10.15
N GLN A 147 -5.28 -8.96 -10.73
CA GLN A 147 -4.37 -10.06 -11.06
C GLN A 147 -3.85 -10.80 -9.80
N MET A 148 -3.69 -10.06 -8.69
CA MET A 148 -3.28 -10.63 -7.40
C MET A 148 -4.39 -11.40 -6.69
N ASN A 149 -5.65 -11.03 -6.93
CA ASN A 149 -6.79 -11.41 -6.09
C ASN A 149 -6.93 -12.92 -5.90
N GLU A 150 -6.93 -13.70 -6.98
CA GLU A 150 -7.09 -15.16 -6.91
C GLU A 150 -6.02 -15.82 -6.04
N SER A 151 -4.76 -15.44 -6.26
CA SER A 151 -3.65 -16.01 -5.50
C SER A 151 -3.64 -15.52 -4.04
N TYR A 152 -4.15 -14.32 -3.79
CA TYR A 152 -4.29 -13.77 -2.44
C TYR A 152 -5.40 -14.46 -1.64
N LEU A 153 -6.57 -14.71 -2.24
CA LEU A 153 -7.65 -15.47 -1.61
C LEU A 153 -7.21 -16.89 -1.26
N MET A 154 -6.48 -17.54 -2.17
CA MET A 154 -5.87 -18.86 -1.92
C MET A 154 -4.88 -18.82 -0.76
N TRP A 155 -4.05 -17.78 -0.70
CA TRP A 155 -3.13 -17.55 0.42
C TRP A 155 -3.88 -17.43 1.75
N GLN A 156 -4.95 -16.62 1.82
CA GLN A 156 -5.74 -16.47 3.05
C GLN A 156 -6.33 -17.80 3.53
N GLU A 157 -6.95 -18.57 2.62
CA GLU A 157 -7.57 -19.85 2.94
C GLU A 157 -6.56 -20.87 3.48
N GLN A 158 -5.44 -21.02 2.78
CA GLN A 158 -4.44 -22.01 3.14
C GLN A 158 -3.68 -21.60 4.42
N SER A 159 -3.49 -20.30 4.67
CA SER A 159 -2.93 -19.81 5.94
C SER A 159 -3.85 -20.08 7.12
N LEU A 160 -5.17 -19.90 6.96
CA LEU A 160 -6.16 -20.25 7.98
C LEU A 160 -6.04 -21.74 8.36
N PHE A 161 -5.95 -22.62 7.35
CA PHE A 161 -5.80 -24.06 7.58
C PHE A 161 -4.54 -24.38 8.38
N GLU A 162 -3.41 -23.75 8.06
CA GLU A 162 -2.15 -23.96 8.79
C GLU A 162 -2.21 -23.49 10.24
N VAL A 163 -2.79 -22.31 10.50
CA VAL A 163 -2.98 -21.78 11.87
C VAL A 163 -3.83 -22.74 12.71
N HIS A 164 -4.89 -23.31 12.12
CA HIS A 164 -5.74 -24.29 12.77
C HIS A 164 -5.00 -25.61 13.06
N ALA A 165 -4.26 -26.13 12.08
CA ALA A 165 -3.46 -27.33 12.23
C ALA A 165 -2.38 -27.17 13.31
N GLU A 166 -1.71 -26.01 13.35
CA GLU A 166 -0.74 -25.66 14.39
C GLU A 166 -1.40 -25.66 15.77
N ARG A 167 -2.54 -24.99 15.90
CA ARG A 167 -3.31 -24.90 17.15
C ARG A 167 -3.75 -26.28 17.65
N GLU A 168 -4.26 -27.13 16.77
CA GLU A 168 -4.70 -28.48 17.12
C GLU A 168 -3.52 -29.35 17.55
N ALA A 169 -2.40 -29.30 16.82
CA ALA A 169 -1.17 -30.00 17.19
C ALA A 169 -0.64 -29.56 18.56
N ARG A 170 -0.66 -28.26 18.84
CA ARG A 170 -0.26 -27.70 20.14
C ARG A 170 -1.20 -28.12 21.27
N ARG A 171 -2.51 -28.21 21.04
CA ARG A 171 -3.45 -28.73 22.05
C ARG A 171 -3.21 -30.21 22.34
N LYS A 172 -2.97 -31.03 21.30
CA LYS A 172 -2.66 -32.47 21.45
C LYS A 172 -1.32 -32.69 22.15
N SER A 173 -0.32 -31.86 21.90
CA SER A 173 1.00 -31.96 22.55
C SER A 173 1.00 -31.56 24.02
N ILE A 174 0.17 -30.59 24.41
CA ILE A 174 -0.03 -30.22 25.82
C ILE A 174 -0.76 -31.34 26.59
N GLY A 175 -1.64 -32.11 25.94
CA GLY A 175 -2.30 -33.28 26.53
C GLY A 175 -1.47 -34.57 26.57
N GLN A 176 -0.39 -34.65 25.79
CA GLN A 176 0.53 -35.79 25.71
C GLN A 176 1.98 -35.32 25.76
N ALA A 177 2.39 -34.75 26.90
CA ALA A 177 3.80 -34.53 27.16
C ALA A 177 4.45 -35.83 27.64
N ILE A 178 5.17 -36.52 26.74
CA ILE A 178 6.54 -37.01 26.92
C ILE A 178 6.94 -37.75 25.63
N GLY A 179 7.91 -37.19 24.89
CA GLY A 179 8.84 -38.00 24.10
C GLY A 179 8.61 -38.13 22.59
N ALA A 180 8.45 -37.04 21.84
CA ALA A 180 8.99 -36.87 20.49
C ALA A 180 8.60 -35.49 19.96
N GLY A 181 9.51 -34.81 19.28
CA GLY A 181 9.36 -33.42 18.87
C GLY A 181 8.13 -33.13 18.00
N LEU A 182 7.56 -31.94 18.18
CA LEU A 182 6.64 -31.37 17.22
C LEU A 182 7.30 -30.14 16.60
N LEU A 183 8.00 -30.40 15.49
CA LEU A 183 8.36 -29.39 14.51
C LEU A 183 7.11 -29.15 13.66
N ILE A 184 6.47 -28.01 13.83
CA ILE A 184 5.39 -27.58 12.94
C ILE A 184 6.08 -26.92 11.75
N GLY A 185 6.40 -27.78 10.79
CA GLY A 185 6.71 -27.47 9.41
C GLY A 185 6.23 -28.70 8.66
N LEU A 186 5.18 -28.56 7.87
CA LEU A 186 4.51 -29.68 7.22
C LEU A 186 5.50 -30.61 6.50
N ALA A 187 5.69 -31.81 7.06
CA ALA A 187 6.51 -32.86 6.46
C ALA A 187 5.62 -33.77 5.61
N ILE A 188 5.66 -33.61 4.29
CA ILE A 188 5.21 -34.68 3.38
C ILE A 188 6.34 -35.69 3.26
N LEU A 189 6.06 -36.93 3.66
CA LEU A 189 6.83 -38.11 3.28
C LEU A 189 6.49 -38.45 1.83
N SER A 190 7.43 -38.26 0.90
CA SER A 190 7.40 -38.93 -0.41
C SER A 190 8.77 -39.56 -0.66
N GLY A 191 8.77 -40.90 -0.70
CA GLY A 191 9.98 -41.70 -0.78
C GLY A 191 10.68 -41.63 -2.14
N VAL A 192 12.01 -41.63 -2.08
CA VAL A 192 12.85 -42.25 -3.10
C VAL A 192 13.76 -43.27 -2.40
N SER A 193 13.57 -44.53 -2.75
CA SER A 193 14.35 -45.66 -2.26
C SER A 193 15.75 -45.66 -2.89
N GLY A 194 16.80 -45.68 -2.07
CA GLY A 194 18.18 -45.77 -2.56
C GLY A 194 19.24 -45.93 -1.46
N SER A 195 19.19 -47.04 -0.73
CA SER A 195 20.32 -47.80 -0.15
C SER A 195 21.52 -47.08 0.52
N ARG A 196 21.61 -47.31 1.85
CA ARG A 196 22.80 -47.63 2.68
C ARG A 196 23.67 -46.50 3.28
N SER A 197 23.68 -46.49 4.63
CA SER A 197 24.86 -46.50 5.54
C SER A 197 24.94 -45.35 6.56
N SER A 198 24.81 -45.76 7.82
CA SER A 198 25.31 -45.19 9.08
C SER A 198 26.07 -43.85 9.08
N SER A 199 25.56 -42.86 9.80
CA SER A 199 26.22 -42.29 11.00
C SER A 199 25.42 -41.10 11.54
N THR A 200 25.25 -41.11 12.85
CA THR A 200 24.57 -40.10 13.66
C THR A 200 25.41 -38.83 13.78
N GLY A 201 24.80 -37.66 13.57
CA GLY A 201 25.38 -36.38 13.99
C GLY A 201 25.25 -35.25 12.98
N SER A 202 24.02 -34.80 12.69
CA SER A 202 23.80 -33.63 11.85
C SER A 202 23.71 -32.35 12.70
N SER A 203 24.81 -31.62 12.69
CA SER A 203 24.91 -30.18 12.84
C SER A 203 23.86 -29.41 12.03
N ALA A 204 23.18 -28.45 12.66
CA ALA A 204 22.63 -27.26 12.01
C ALA A 204 22.54 -26.13 13.04
N ALA A 205 23.71 -25.71 13.52
CA ALA A 205 23.90 -24.36 14.01
C ALA A 205 24.02 -23.42 12.80
N GLY A 206 23.34 -22.27 12.85
CA GLY A 206 23.64 -21.13 12.00
C GLY A 206 22.49 -20.68 11.11
N ALA A 207 21.82 -19.60 11.51
CA ALA A 207 21.52 -18.41 10.70
C ALA A 207 20.36 -17.60 11.32
N THR A 208 20.62 -16.93 12.45
CA THR A 208 19.80 -15.80 12.90
C THR A 208 20.71 -14.57 12.89
N GLY A 209 20.68 -13.83 11.79
CA GLY A 209 21.48 -12.64 11.57
C GLY A 209 20.66 -11.55 10.88
N ALA A 210 20.68 -10.37 11.51
CA ALA A 210 20.32 -9.04 10.99
C ALA A 210 18.83 -8.71 10.73
N ILE A 211 18.21 -8.11 11.76
CA ILE A 211 17.12 -7.13 11.63
C ILE A 211 17.80 -5.76 11.46
N LEU A 212 17.72 -5.16 10.28
CA LEU A 212 18.15 -3.77 10.03
C LEU A 212 17.37 -3.17 8.85
N GLY A 213 16.44 -2.26 9.17
CA GLY A 213 16.04 -1.09 8.37
C GLY A 213 15.44 -1.29 6.96
N GLY A 214 14.14 -1.04 6.84
CA GLY A 214 13.48 -0.68 5.57
C GLY A 214 12.55 -1.73 4.99
N ILE A 215 11.31 -1.31 4.69
CA ILE A 215 10.24 -2.01 3.94
C ILE A 215 9.78 -3.35 4.54
N ALA A 216 8.79 -3.26 5.44
CA ALA A 216 8.13 -4.40 6.09
C ALA A 216 7.07 -5.09 5.20
N GLY A 217 7.29 -5.20 3.89
CA GLY A 217 6.32 -5.80 2.95
C GLY A 217 6.58 -7.26 2.56
N ALA A 218 7.83 -7.73 2.62
CA ALA A 218 8.20 -8.97 1.94
C ALA A 218 8.34 -10.22 2.84
N SER A 219 8.40 -10.09 4.17
CA SER A 219 8.83 -11.19 5.05
C SER A 219 7.73 -12.04 5.68
N LEU A 220 6.45 -11.69 5.51
CA LEU A 220 5.34 -12.43 6.12
C LEU A 220 4.70 -13.48 5.19
N LEU A 221 4.82 -13.32 3.87
CA LEU A 221 4.15 -14.21 2.90
C LEU A 221 4.82 -15.59 2.75
N SER A 222 6.10 -15.74 3.13
CA SER A 222 6.94 -16.86 2.67
C SER A 222 6.84 -18.16 3.48
N LYS A 223 6.16 -18.15 4.63
CA LYS A 223 6.20 -19.30 5.56
C LYS A 223 5.00 -20.23 5.52
N SER A 224 3.90 -19.86 4.84
CA SER A 224 2.59 -20.48 5.08
C SER A 224 2.04 -21.44 4.02
N PHE A 225 2.85 -21.95 3.09
CA PHE A 225 2.35 -22.89 2.05
C PHE A 225 3.47 -23.82 1.59
N LYS A 226 3.59 -25.04 2.14
CA LYS A 226 4.67 -25.96 1.72
C LYS A 226 4.21 -27.32 1.18
N THR A 227 2.92 -27.62 1.17
CA THR A 227 2.46 -29.01 0.96
C THR A 227 1.70 -29.31 -0.30
N SER A 228 0.96 -28.36 -0.87
CA SER A 228 0.25 -28.58 -2.13
C SER A 228 1.06 -28.01 -3.31
N GLU A 229 1.13 -28.75 -4.42
CA GLU A 229 1.68 -28.23 -5.68
C GLU A 229 0.89 -27.00 -6.16
N GLU A 230 -0.42 -26.98 -5.95
CA GLU A 230 -1.29 -25.82 -6.26
C GLU A 230 -0.92 -24.60 -5.40
N ALA A 231 -0.76 -24.79 -4.09
CA ALA A 231 -0.38 -23.69 -3.18
C ALA A 231 1.05 -23.17 -3.45
N LYS A 232 1.95 -24.05 -3.94
CA LYS A 232 3.27 -23.65 -4.39
C LYS A 232 3.21 -22.77 -5.65
N VAL A 233 2.37 -23.13 -6.62
CA VAL A 233 2.15 -22.34 -7.84
C VAL A 233 1.62 -20.96 -7.48
N HIS A 234 0.54 -20.85 -6.69
CA HIS A 234 -0.01 -19.53 -6.30
C HIS A 234 0.97 -18.69 -5.47
N ARG A 235 1.78 -19.29 -4.60
CA ARG A 235 2.83 -18.56 -3.88
C ARG A 235 3.92 -18.04 -4.82
N GLU A 236 4.32 -18.84 -5.81
CA GLU A 236 5.27 -18.40 -6.85
C GLU A 236 4.67 -17.27 -7.68
N SER A 237 3.39 -17.37 -8.06
CA SER A 237 2.64 -16.30 -8.72
C SER A 237 2.58 -15.03 -7.86
N LEU A 238 2.32 -15.10 -6.55
CA LEU A 238 2.33 -13.93 -5.66
C LEU A 238 3.71 -13.28 -5.56
N ASN A 239 4.78 -14.08 -5.50
CA ASN A 239 6.14 -13.56 -5.46
C ASN A 239 6.52 -12.90 -6.79
N GLU A 240 6.15 -13.52 -7.91
CA GLU A 240 6.37 -12.98 -9.25
C GLU A 240 5.57 -11.69 -9.46
N LEU A 241 4.28 -11.68 -9.13
CA LEU A 241 3.43 -10.50 -9.21
C LEU A 241 3.92 -9.39 -8.27
N GLY A 242 4.36 -9.74 -7.05
CA GLY A 242 4.98 -8.78 -6.13
C GLY A 242 6.28 -8.18 -6.66
N GLN A 243 7.10 -8.96 -7.36
CA GLN A 243 8.26 -8.45 -8.10
C GLN A 243 7.86 -7.64 -9.33
N SER A 244 6.70 -7.94 -9.94
CA SER A 244 6.19 -7.21 -11.10
C SER A 244 5.66 -5.82 -10.77
N VAL A 245 5.42 -5.49 -9.49
CA VAL A 245 5.06 -4.13 -9.05
C VAL A 245 6.14 -3.11 -9.45
N ASP A 246 7.40 -3.53 -9.48
CA ASP A 246 8.55 -2.71 -9.92
C ASP A 246 8.80 -2.81 -11.44
N MET A 247 8.02 -3.62 -12.17
CA MET A 247 8.17 -3.79 -13.62
C MET A 247 7.58 -2.59 -14.36
N SER A 248 8.21 -2.22 -15.47
CA SER A 248 7.89 -1.02 -16.25
C SER A 248 6.38 -0.87 -16.52
N LEU A 249 5.82 0.28 -16.17
CA LEU A 249 4.46 0.63 -16.56
C LEU A 249 4.41 0.90 -18.07
N SER A 250 3.22 0.75 -18.66
CA SER A 250 3.02 1.15 -20.05
C SER A 250 3.43 2.62 -20.23
N PRO A 251 4.19 2.98 -21.29
CA PRO A 251 4.53 4.37 -21.57
C PRO A 251 3.29 5.25 -21.63
N GLN A 252 3.37 6.43 -21.03
CA GLN A 252 2.27 7.40 -21.04
C GLN A 252 2.68 8.65 -21.80
N VAL A 253 1.85 9.08 -22.76
CA VAL A 253 2.05 10.36 -23.43
C VAL A 253 1.13 11.39 -22.80
N VAL A 254 1.71 12.41 -22.17
CA VAL A 254 0.96 13.51 -21.57
C VAL A 254 1.18 14.78 -22.37
N ALA A 255 0.09 15.44 -22.75
CA ALA A 255 0.10 16.71 -23.46
C ALA A 255 -0.26 17.87 -22.51
N PHE A 256 0.55 18.93 -22.54
CA PHE A 256 0.28 20.21 -21.89
C PHE A 256 0.45 21.35 -22.91
N GLU A 257 -0.65 22.05 -23.21
CA GLU A 257 -0.70 23.08 -24.26
C GLU A 257 -0.09 22.64 -25.60
N LYS A 258 1.11 23.14 -25.94
CA LYS A 258 1.84 22.83 -27.18
C LYS A 258 2.97 21.83 -26.97
N GLU A 259 3.14 21.32 -25.76
CA GLU A 259 4.18 20.38 -25.39
C GLU A 259 3.60 18.99 -25.10
N THR A 260 4.39 17.97 -25.43
CA THR A 260 4.09 16.58 -25.13
C THR A 260 5.32 15.92 -24.55
N VAL A 261 5.13 15.14 -23.49
CA VAL A 261 6.18 14.30 -22.91
C VAL A 261 5.73 12.85 -22.93
N GLU A 262 6.63 11.97 -23.37
CA GLU A 262 6.47 10.53 -23.22
C GLU A 262 7.18 10.11 -21.93
N LEU A 263 6.42 9.55 -21.00
CA LEU A 263 6.87 9.06 -19.70
C LEU A 263 7.12 7.56 -19.81
N THR A 264 8.31 7.12 -19.42
CA THR A 264 8.73 5.72 -19.54
C THR A 264 9.33 5.19 -18.25
N GLY A 265 9.40 3.86 -18.09
CA GLY A 265 9.94 3.22 -16.90
C GLY A 265 8.87 2.82 -15.88
N ASN A 266 9.28 2.60 -14.64
CA ASN A 266 8.37 2.25 -13.54
C ASN A 266 7.60 3.47 -13.01
N ALA A 267 6.63 3.26 -12.11
CA ALA A 267 5.78 4.32 -11.57
C ALA A 267 6.56 5.50 -10.96
N LYS A 268 7.66 5.21 -10.25
CA LYS A 268 8.51 6.22 -9.61
C LYS A 268 9.26 7.05 -10.65
N GLU A 269 9.85 6.40 -11.64
CA GLU A 269 10.58 7.06 -12.74
C GLU A 269 9.63 7.93 -13.58
N GLN A 270 8.44 7.44 -13.90
CA GLN A 270 7.43 8.21 -14.62
C GLN A 270 6.94 9.40 -13.82
N PHE A 271 6.73 9.25 -12.50
CA PHE A 271 6.39 10.37 -11.62
C PHE A 271 7.51 11.41 -11.56
N GLU A 272 8.77 11.00 -11.46
CA GLU A 272 9.92 11.92 -11.48
C GLU A 272 9.99 12.70 -12.81
N GLN A 273 9.89 12.02 -13.96
CA GLN A 273 9.83 12.65 -15.29
C GLN A 273 8.65 13.63 -15.41
N TRP A 274 7.48 13.25 -14.89
CA TRP A 274 6.31 14.10 -14.88
C TRP A 274 6.53 15.37 -14.04
N ARG A 275 7.12 15.24 -12.84
CA ARG A 275 7.44 16.38 -11.98
C ARG A 275 8.44 17.34 -12.63
N GLU A 276 9.47 16.80 -13.29
CA GLU A 276 10.44 17.61 -14.05
C GLU A 276 9.77 18.35 -15.22
N PHE A 277 8.89 17.66 -15.96
CA PHE A 277 8.13 18.26 -17.04
C PHE A 277 7.26 19.43 -16.55
N LEU A 278 6.49 19.23 -15.47
CA LEU A 278 5.66 20.29 -14.89
C LEU A 278 6.49 21.49 -14.41
N GLN A 279 7.67 21.25 -13.83
CA GLN A 279 8.58 22.32 -13.41
C GLN A 279 9.08 23.14 -14.60
N ARG A 280 9.42 22.47 -15.71
CA ARG A 280 9.86 23.12 -16.95
C ARG A 280 8.76 23.99 -17.55
N ILE A 281 7.56 23.44 -17.72
CA ILE A 281 6.37 24.18 -18.19
C ILE A 281 6.14 25.43 -17.35
N TYR A 282 6.13 25.28 -16.02
CA TYR A 282 5.92 26.42 -15.13
C TYR A 282 7.02 27.50 -15.29
N ALA A 283 8.27 27.09 -15.46
CA ALA A 283 9.41 28.00 -15.59
C ALA A 283 9.44 28.73 -16.94
N GLU A 284 9.13 28.06 -18.05
CA GLU A 284 9.10 28.65 -19.39
C GLU A 284 7.97 29.67 -19.54
N GLU A 285 6.85 29.45 -18.84
CA GLU A 285 5.74 30.38 -18.84
C GLU A 285 5.88 31.53 -17.84
N ARG A 286 6.95 31.57 -17.01
CA ARG A 286 7.31 32.78 -16.22
C ARG A 286 7.76 33.88 -17.17
N THR A 287 6.80 34.56 -17.80
CA THR A 287 7.02 35.88 -18.39
C THR A 287 7.35 36.86 -17.26
N PRO A 288 8.36 37.74 -17.42
CA PRO A 288 8.83 38.59 -16.32
C PRO A 288 7.72 39.53 -15.82
N ASP A 289 7.70 39.76 -14.51
CA ASP A 289 6.75 40.57 -13.70
C ASP A 289 6.63 42.07 -14.07
N VAL A 290 6.94 42.46 -15.30
CA VAL A 290 6.85 43.86 -15.74
C VAL A 290 5.90 43.96 -16.92
N GLN A 291 4.65 44.35 -16.64
CA GLN A 291 3.88 45.11 -17.61
C GLN A 291 4.64 46.41 -17.89
N LEU A 292 5.15 46.56 -19.12
CA LEU A 292 5.68 47.83 -19.65
C LEU A 292 4.54 48.84 -19.86
#